data_AF-A0A7J2YTS1-F1
#
_entry.id   AF-A0A7J2YTS1-F1
#
_cell.length_a   1.000
_cell.length_b   1.000
_cell.length_c   1.000
_cell.angle_alpha   90.00
_cell.angle_beta   90.00
_cell.angle_gamma   90.00
#
_symmetry.space_group_name_H-M   'P 1'
#
loop_
_entity.id
_entity.type
_entity.pdbx_description
1 polymer ?
#
loop_
_entity_poly.entity_id
_entity_poly.type
_entity_poly.pdbx_seq_one_letter_code
_entity_poly.pdbx_strand_id
1 'polypeptide(L)'
;MSNDKPYGFGNTARRFPHAKRQKGSIAKDRFAFEQAMQGNDCQKLRRGGDFVVQKRDFFGEKQGEPTVVDVKTGNSKVTEAQEQRKHRLGRNRYRIVRQ
;
A
#
# COMPACT_ATOMS: atom_id res chain seq x y z
N MET A 1 26.66 -30.13 23.69
CA MET A 1 26.20 -30.41 22.31
C MET A 1 26.52 -29.20 21.46
N SER A 2 27.51 -29.33 20.57
CA SER A 2 28.00 -28.29 19.67
C SER A 2 26.93 -27.99 18.60
N ASN A 3 26.52 -26.73 18.51
CA ASN A 3 25.62 -26.23 17.47
C ASN A 3 26.42 -25.63 16.30
N ASP A 4 27.42 -26.38 15.81
CA ASP A 4 28.12 -26.06 14.56
C ASP A 4 27.26 -26.47 13.38
N LYS A 5 26.30 -25.62 13.03
CA LYS A 5 25.65 -25.65 11.71
C LYS A 5 26.55 -24.85 10.76
N PRO A 6 27.23 -25.47 9.76
CA PRO A 6 28.19 -24.77 8.88
C PRO A 6 27.52 -23.78 7.91
N TYR A 7 26.19 -23.76 7.89
CA TYR A 7 25.37 -22.83 7.14
C TYR A 7 24.67 -21.92 8.16
N GLY A 8 25.41 -20.92 8.60
CA GLY A 8 24.87 -19.78 9.33
C GLY A 8 23.88 -19.03 8.45
N PHE A 9 22.62 -19.48 8.43
CA PHE A 9 21.47 -18.62 8.14
C PHE A 9 21.25 -17.66 9.31
N GLY A 10 22.33 -17.00 9.73
CA GLY A 10 22.31 -15.87 10.63
C GLY A 10 21.59 -14.73 9.93
N ASN A 11 20.39 -14.45 10.42
CA ASN A 11 19.66 -13.20 10.22
C ASN A 11 19.69 -12.67 8.77
N THR A 12 19.05 -13.39 7.85
CA THR A 12 18.88 -13.00 6.43
C THR A 12 18.24 -11.62 6.25
N ALA A 13 17.58 -11.08 7.29
CA ALA A 13 17.06 -9.72 7.32
C ALA A 13 18.15 -8.63 7.18
N ARG A 14 19.41 -8.89 7.58
CA ARG A 14 20.53 -7.95 7.38
C ARG A 14 21.16 -8.03 5.98
N ARG A 15 21.01 -9.16 5.27
CA ARG A 15 21.59 -9.36 3.94
C ARG A 15 20.81 -8.68 2.81
N PHE A 16 19.51 -8.40 3.01
CA PHE A 16 18.67 -7.78 1.97
C PHE A 16 17.80 -6.65 2.55
N PRO A 17 18.37 -5.44 2.79
CA PRO A 17 17.58 -4.28 3.21
C PRO A 17 16.49 -3.90 2.19
N HIS A 18 16.64 -4.33 0.93
CA HIS A 18 15.66 -4.14 -0.13
C HIS A 18 14.40 -5.01 0.00
N ALA A 19 14.43 -6.10 0.77
CA ALA A 19 13.30 -7.04 0.86
C ALA A 19 12.03 -6.38 1.43
N LYS A 20 12.17 -5.43 2.37
CA LYS A 20 11.03 -4.68 2.91
C LYS A 20 10.43 -3.71 1.88
N ARG A 21 11.27 -3.05 1.09
CA ARG A 21 10.82 -2.15 0.01
C ARG A 21 10.12 -2.92 -1.11
N GLN A 22 10.65 -4.09 -1.47
CA GLN A 22 10.05 -4.98 -2.46
C GLN A 22 8.67 -5.47 -2.02
N LYS A 23 8.51 -5.92 -0.76
CA LYS A 23 7.19 -6.30 -0.21
C LYS A 23 6.18 -5.15 -0.30
N GLY A 24 6.62 -3.92 -0.01
CA GLY A 24 5.78 -2.72 -0.14
C GLY A 24 5.38 -2.44 -1.60
N SER A 25 6.28 -2.63 -2.56
CA SER A 25 5.95 -2.49 -3.99
C SER A 25 4.93 -3.53 -4.43
N ILE A 26 5.16 -4.80 -4.10
CA ILE A 26 4.28 -5.91 -4.49
C ILE A 26 2.85 -5.68 -3.96
N ALA A 27 2.71 -5.21 -2.71
CA ALA A 27 1.40 -4.90 -2.15
C ALA A 27 0.69 -3.73 -2.85
N LYS A 28 1.44 -2.72 -3.30
CA LYS A 28 0.89 -1.62 -4.10
C LYS A 28 0.46 -2.10 -5.48
N ASP A 29 1.26 -2.95 -6.12
CA ASP A 29 0.95 -3.51 -7.43
C ASP A 29 -0.28 -4.42 -7.36
N ARG A 30 -0.37 -5.26 -6.32
CA ARG A 30 -1.56 -6.08 -6.03
C ARG A 30 -2.80 -5.22 -5.83
N PHE A 31 -2.70 -4.16 -5.04
CA PHE A 31 -3.82 -3.25 -4.82
C PHE A 31 -4.27 -2.58 -6.13
N ALA A 32 -3.33 -2.08 -6.93
CA ALA A 32 -3.64 -1.47 -8.23
C ALA A 32 -4.33 -2.47 -9.16
N PHE A 33 -3.86 -3.72 -9.19
CA PHE A 33 -4.49 -4.79 -9.96
C PHE A 33 -5.91 -5.10 -9.49
N GLU A 34 -6.13 -5.21 -8.17
CA GLU A 34 -7.47 -5.43 -7.59
C GLU A 34 -8.43 -4.27 -7.93
N GLN A 35 -7.96 -3.02 -7.92
CA GLN A 35 -8.77 -1.87 -8.33
C GLN A 35 -9.12 -1.92 -9.82
N ALA A 36 -8.16 -2.27 -10.68
CA ALA A 36 -8.40 -2.44 -12.10
C ALA A 36 -9.42 -3.55 -12.40
N MET A 37 -9.33 -4.69 -11.69
CA MET A 37 -10.28 -5.80 -11.80
C MET A 37 -11.70 -5.41 -11.35
N GLN A 38 -11.82 -4.47 -10.41
CA GLN A 38 -13.10 -3.92 -9.96
C GLN A 38 -13.65 -2.84 -10.92
N GLY A 39 -12.94 -2.52 -12.00
CA GLY A 39 -13.31 -1.46 -12.94
C GLY A 39 -13.05 -0.04 -12.41
N ASN A 40 -12.33 0.11 -11.30
CA ASN A 40 -12.04 1.41 -10.73
C ASN A 40 -10.85 2.07 -11.45
N ASP A 41 -10.87 3.39 -11.54
CA ASP A 41 -9.70 4.17 -11.90
C ASP A 41 -8.73 4.20 -10.73
N CYS A 42 -7.49 3.77 -10.95
CA CYS A 42 -6.45 3.77 -9.92
C CYS A 42 -5.23 4.51 -10.45
N GLN A 43 -5.04 5.75 -9.99
CA GLN A 43 -3.92 6.59 -10.39
C GLN A 43 -2.88 6.66 -9.30
N LYS A 44 -1.63 6.35 -9.64
CA LYS A 44 -0.50 6.45 -8.71
C LYS A 44 -0.16 7.91 -8.42
N LEU A 45 -0.05 8.25 -7.14
CA LEU A 45 0.37 9.58 -6.69
C LEU A 45 1.88 9.63 -6.45
N ARG A 46 2.47 10.80 -6.73
CA ARG A 46 3.87 11.10 -6.37
C ARG A 46 4.00 11.67 -4.95
N ARG A 47 2.97 12.37 -4.45
CA ARG A 47 2.92 13.02 -3.14
C ARG A 47 1.48 12.97 -2.62
N GLY A 48 1.31 13.00 -1.30
CA GLY A 48 -0.03 13.10 -0.70
C GLY A 48 -0.77 11.77 -0.50
N GLY A 49 -0.23 10.68 -1.05
CA GLY A 49 -0.65 9.31 -0.79
C GLY A 49 0.00 8.35 -1.78
N ASP A 50 -0.40 7.09 -1.77
CA ASP A 50 0.07 6.10 -2.76
C ASP A 50 -0.77 6.13 -4.03
N PHE A 51 -2.10 6.18 -3.91
CA PHE A 51 -3.04 6.15 -5.03
C PHE A 51 -4.20 7.12 -4.84
N VAL A 52 -4.80 7.55 -5.95
CA VAL A 52 -6.17 8.05 -6.00
C VAL A 52 -7.01 6.98 -6.67
N VAL A 53 -8.09 6.58 -6.00
CA VAL A 53 -9.06 5.62 -6.50
C VAL A 53 -10.38 6.33 -6.76
N GLN A 54 -10.93 6.13 -7.94
CA GLN A 54 -12.26 6.62 -8.29
C GLN A 54 -13.05 5.50 -8.94
N LYS A 55 -14.31 5.32 -8.52
CA LYS A 55 -15.18 4.33 -9.16
C LYS A 55 -15.48 4.76 -10.60
N ARG A 56 -15.65 3.77 -11.47
CA ARG A 56 -16.22 3.98 -12.80
C ARG A 56 -17.52 3.24 -12.93
N ASP A 57 -18.39 3.75 -13.78
CA ASP A 57 -19.59 3.03 -14.20
C ASP A 57 -19.29 2.03 -15.31
N PHE A 58 -20.31 1.31 -15.77
CA PHE A 58 -20.20 0.32 -16.84
C PHE A 58 -19.82 0.92 -18.20
N PHE A 59 -19.98 2.22 -18.38
CA PHE A 59 -19.62 2.95 -19.60
C PHE A 59 -18.25 3.64 -19.49
N GLY A 60 -17.56 3.48 -18.35
CA GLY A 60 -16.23 4.02 -18.09
C GLY A 60 -16.23 5.46 -17.56
N GLU A 61 -17.40 6.05 -17.28
CA GLU A 61 -17.50 7.37 -16.68
C GLU A 61 -17.17 7.34 -15.19
N LYS A 62 -16.58 8.43 -14.70
CA LYS A 62 -16.16 8.58 -13.31
C LYS A 62 -17.38 8.78 -12.42
N GLN A 63 -17.59 7.88 -11.46
CA GLN A 63 -18.65 7.99 -10.47
C GLN A 63 -18.11 8.32 -9.08
N GLY A 64 -18.75 9.31 -8.44
CA GLY A 64 -18.46 9.72 -7.07
C GLY A 64 -17.15 10.49 -6.91
N GLU A 65 -16.81 10.77 -5.66
CA GLU A 65 -15.61 11.53 -5.33
C GLU A 65 -14.34 10.65 -5.34
N PRO A 66 -13.21 11.19 -5.84
CA PRO A 66 -11.93 10.51 -5.78
C PRO A 66 -11.47 10.35 -4.32
N THR A 67 -11.05 9.14 -3.97
CA THR A 67 -10.54 8.80 -2.63
C THR A 67 -9.04 8.57 -2.69
N VAL A 68 -8.28 9.25 -1.84
CA VAL A 68 -6.84 9.01 -1.68
C VAL A 68 -6.63 7.76 -0.82
N VAL A 69 -5.79 6.84 -1.29
CA VAL A 69 -5.51 5.57 -0.61
C VAL A 69 -4.02 5.41 -0.34
N ASP A 70 -3.70 5.09 0.91
CA ASP A 70 -2.37 4.65 1.33
C ASP A 70 -2.36 3.14 1.59
N VAL A 71 -1.42 2.44 0.96
CA VAL A 71 -1.31 0.98 1.05
C VAL A 71 -0.20 0.61 2.03
N LYS A 72 -0.57 -0.15 3.04
CA LYS A 72 0.34 -0.63 4.10
C LYS A 72 0.42 -2.14 4.07
N THR A 73 1.62 -2.69 4.23
CA THR A 73 1.82 -4.14 4.33
C THR A 73 1.66 -4.59 5.78
N GLY A 74 0.76 -5.52 6.06
CA GLY A 74 0.54 -6.09 7.40
C GLY A 74 0.39 -5.05 8.51
N ASN A 75 1.08 -5.26 9.65
CA ASN A 75 1.05 -4.37 10.82
C ASN A 75 2.03 -3.20 10.73
N SER A 76 2.35 -2.73 9.52
CA SER A 76 3.20 -1.55 9.38
C SER A 76 2.55 -0.33 10.03
N LYS A 77 3.36 0.40 10.81
CA LYS A 77 2.91 1.57 11.55
C LYS A 77 2.45 2.67 10.58
N VAL A 78 1.34 3.31 10.91
CA VAL A 78 0.89 4.53 10.24
C VAL A 78 1.74 5.67 10.79
N THR A 79 2.22 6.55 9.91
CA THR A 79 2.98 7.73 10.34
C THR A 79 2.05 8.82 10.84
N GLU A 80 2.48 9.67 11.77
CA GLU A 80 1.67 10.79 12.27
C GLU A 80 1.13 11.69 11.15
N ALA A 81 1.92 11.94 10.09
CA ALA A 81 1.47 12.71 8.93
C ALA A 81 0.28 12.07 8.18
N GLN A 82 0.21 10.73 8.17
CA GLN A 82 -0.90 9.98 7.57
C GLN A 82 -2.13 9.99 8.45
N GLU A 83 -1.95 9.96 9.78
CA GLU A 83 -3.06 10.10 10.73
C GLU A 83 -3.64 11.52 10.69
N GLN A 84 -2.80 12.55 10.73
CA GLN A 84 -3.22 13.95 10.56
C GLN A 84 -3.96 14.16 9.24
N ARG A 85 -3.48 13.54 8.14
CA ARG A 85 -4.16 13.61 6.85
C ARG A 85 -5.51 12.92 6.87
N LYS A 86 -5.62 11.75 7.52
CA LYS A 86 -6.89 11.05 7.73
C LYS A 86 -7.89 11.91 8.51
N HIS A 87 -7.43 12.59 9.56
CA HIS A 87 -8.24 13.52 10.34
C HIS A 87 -8.69 14.74 9.52
N ARG A 88 -7.79 15.32 8.71
CA ARG A 88 -8.07 16.52 7.90
C ARG A 88 -9.03 16.26 6.74
N LEU A 89 -8.82 15.17 5.99
CA LEU A 89 -9.59 14.89 4.77
C LEU A 89 -10.91 14.15 5.06
N GLY A 90 -11.00 13.48 6.21
CA GLY A 90 -12.15 12.67 6.61
C GLY A 90 -12.18 11.30 5.93
N ARG A 91 -13.04 10.41 6.43
CA ARG A 91 -13.15 9.01 5.96
C ARG A 91 -13.56 8.87 4.50
N ASN A 92 -14.25 9.87 3.94
CA ASN A 92 -14.78 9.81 2.59
C ASN A 92 -13.72 10.09 1.52
N ARG A 93 -12.67 10.84 1.86
CA ARG A 93 -11.65 11.29 0.89
C ARG A 93 -10.26 10.69 1.14
N TYR A 94 -10.05 10.03 2.28
CA TYR A 94 -8.79 9.39 2.61
C TYR A 94 -8.98 8.06 3.34
N ARG A 95 -8.33 7.01 2.83
CA ARG A 95 -8.37 5.67 3.39
C ARG A 95 -6.97 5.06 3.49
N ILE A 96 -6.74 4.27 4.54
CA ILE A 96 -5.55 3.42 4.67
C ILE A 96 -6.01 1.99 4.49
N VAL A 97 -5.43 1.27 3.52
CA VAL A 97 -5.71 -0.13 3.23
C VAL A 97 -4.51 -0.96 3.64
N ARG A 98 -4.78 -2.11 4.27
CA ARG A 98 -3.75 -3.09 4.62
C ARG A 98 -3.86 -4.29 3.68
N GLN A 99 -2.74 -4.64 3.06
CA GLN A 99 -2.55 -5.82 2.21
C GLN A 99 -1.66 -6.84 2.93
#